data_AF-A0A914TUB0-F1
#
_entry.id   AF-A0A914TUB0-F1
#
_cell.length_a   1.000
_cell.length_b   1.000
_cell.length_c   1.000
_cell.angle_alpha   90.00
_cell.angle_beta   90.00
_cell.angle_gamma   90.00
#
_symmetry.space_group_name_H-M   'P 1'
#
loop_
_entity.id
_entity.type
_entity.pdbx_description
1 polymer ?
#
loop_
_entity_poly.entity_id
_entity_poly.type
_entity_poly.pdbx_seq_one_letter_code
_entity_poly.pdbx_strand_id
1 'polypeptide(L)'
;LTPDQAESIYASAAAETGRRVKRKFIGSKVRRWDPRRPIFFSFDGSHTLREQRVIELALEHWHNITCLNFERRDDEPKGNRIVFTDVDGCASNVGKHPLGEPQFVSLAPECIRLGVIAHEVAHALGFWHEQSRPDRDYYVKVRWENIDRDSKGQFLKEQPADVDNGGVPYDLGSIMHY
;
A
#
# COMPACT_ATOMS: atom_id res chain seq x y z
N LEU A 1 12.60 -13.29 -7.20
CA LEU A 1 13.56 -12.55 -8.05
C LEU A 1 14.68 -13.50 -8.46
N THR A 2 15.06 -13.55 -9.74
CA THR A 2 16.35 -14.14 -10.12
C THR A 2 17.50 -13.23 -9.66
N PRO A 3 18.73 -13.74 -9.51
CA PRO A 3 19.89 -12.91 -9.17
C PRO A 3 20.06 -11.72 -10.13
N ASP A 4 19.93 -11.96 -11.44
CA ASP A 4 20.06 -10.91 -12.47
C ASP A 4 18.97 -9.82 -12.35
N GLN A 5 17.74 -10.21 -11.99
CA GLN A 5 16.65 -9.26 -11.75
C GLN A 5 16.93 -8.40 -10.52
N ALA A 6 17.46 -9.00 -9.44
CA ALA A 6 17.82 -8.28 -8.23
C ALA A 6 18.95 -7.27 -8.51
N GLU A 7 20.00 -7.69 -9.22
CA GLU A 7 21.12 -6.82 -9.60
C GLU A 7 20.66 -5.64 -10.47
N SER A 8 19.78 -5.88 -11.44
CA SER A 8 19.18 -4.83 -12.26
C SER A 8 18.36 -3.81 -11.45
N ILE A 9 17.60 -4.28 -10.45
CA ILE A 9 16.84 -3.41 -9.54
C ILE A 9 17.80 -2.56 -8.69
N TYR A 10 18.85 -3.16 -8.12
CA TYR A 10 19.82 -2.41 -7.33
C TYR A 10 20.58 -1.38 -8.16
N ALA A 11 21.00 -1.74 -9.37
CA ALA A 11 21.72 -0.85 -10.27
C ALA A 11 20.85 0.34 -10.73
N SER A 12 19.57 0.11 -11.02
CA SER A 12 18.62 1.18 -11.40
C SER A 12 18.30 2.10 -10.22
N ALA A 13 18.06 1.56 -9.03
CA ALA A 13 17.85 2.34 -7.81
C ALA A 13 19.07 3.21 -7.45
N ALA A 14 20.29 2.70 -7.67
CA ALA A 14 21.52 3.45 -7.46
C ALA A 14 21.76 4.54 -8.52
N ALA A 15 21.18 4.41 -9.71
CA ALA A 15 21.34 5.34 -10.82
C ALA A 15 20.33 6.50 -10.81
N GLU A 16 19.20 6.39 -10.08
CA GLU A 16 18.19 7.45 -9.99
C GLU A 16 18.69 8.66 -9.18
N THR A 17 19.33 9.61 -9.87
CA THR A 17 19.70 10.92 -9.32
C THR A 17 18.80 12.01 -9.93
N GLY A 18 17.67 12.28 -9.26
CA GLY A 18 16.97 13.56 -9.39
C GLY A 18 15.93 13.70 -10.52
N ARG A 19 14.70 13.26 -10.24
CA ARG A 19 13.41 13.99 -10.41
C ARG A 19 12.32 12.97 -10.07
N ARG A 20 11.46 13.26 -9.08
CA ARG A 20 10.41 12.30 -8.64
C ARG A 20 9.55 11.87 -9.83
N VAL A 21 9.60 10.59 -10.16
CA VAL A 21 8.73 9.94 -11.14
C VAL A 21 7.34 9.79 -10.53
N LYS A 22 6.29 9.80 -11.36
CA LYS A 22 4.94 9.45 -10.91
C LYS A 22 4.96 8.04 -10.31
N ARG A 23 3.97 7.69 -9.49
CA ARG A 23 3.81 6.33 -8.94
C ARG A 23 2.52 5.73 -9.48
N LYS A 24 2.48 4.40 -9.61
CA LYS A 24 1.24 3.66 -9.85
C LYS A 24 0.24 3.99 -8.75
N PHE A 25 -1.02 4.17 -9.10
CA PHE A 25 -2.06 4.55 -8.15
C PHE A 25 -3.42 4.07 -8.60
N ILE A 26 -4.40 4.11 -7.70
CA ILE A 26 -5.79 3.88 -8.02
C ILE A 26 -6.27 4.87 -9.10
N GLY A 27 -6.94 4.35 -10.14
CA GLY A 27 -7.44 5.14 -11.27
C GLY A 27 -8.48 6.18 -10.83
N SER A 28 -9.29 5.83 -9.84
CA SER A 28 -10.32 6.72 -9.28
C SER A 28 -9.74 7.93 -8.54
N LYS A 29 -9.99 9.14 -9.08
CA LYS A 29 -9.53 10.40 -8.46
C LYS A 29 -10.16 10.67 -7.09
N VAL A 30 -11.42 10.28 -6.87
CA VAL A 30 -12.12 10.52 -5.60
C VAL A 30 -11.52 9.71 -4.45
N ARG A 31 -10.95 8.54 -4.77
CA ARG A 31 -10.24 7.66 -3.83
C ARG A 31 -8.78 8.06 -3.60
N ARG A 32 -8.32 9.19 -4.17
CA ARG A 32 -6.97 9.71 -3.90
C ARG A 32 -6.97 10.65 -2.70
N TRP A 33 -5.95 10.53 -1.85
CA TRP A 33 -5.66 11.50 -0.80
C TRP A 33 -5.09 12.79 -1.42
N ASP A 34 -5.40 13.96 -0.84
CA ASP A 34 -4.72 15.21 -1.24
C ASP A 34 -3.35 15.24 -0.57
N PRO A 35 -2.24 15.16 -1.32
CA PRO A 35 -0.91 15.07 -0.74
C PRO A 35 -0.47 16.35 -0.01
N ARG A 36 -1.22 17.45 -0.13
CA ARG A 36 -0.92 18.72 0.55
C ARG A 36 -1.60 18.82 1.92
N ARG A 37 -2.46 17.87 2.26
CA ARG A 37 -3.19 17.84 3.54
C ARG A 37 -2.74 16.63 4.36
N PRO A 38 -2.72 16.74 5.70
CA PRO A 38 -2.45 15.60 6.55
C PRO A 38 -3.53 14.52 6.37
N ILE A 39 -3.09 13.27 6.34
CA ILE A 39 -3.93 12.09 6.45
C ILE A 39 -4.12 11.83 7.94
N PHE A 40 -5.34 11.97 8.43
CA PHE A 40 -5.63 11.70 9.83
C PHE A 40 -5.63 10.20 10.10
N PHE A 41 -5.06 9.81 11.23
CA PHE A 41 -5.13 8.44 11.71
C PHE A 41 -5.44 8.34 13.21
N SER A 42 -5.98 7.20 13.62
CA SER A 42 -6.31 6.87 15.00
C SER A 42 -6.17 5.36 15.25
N PHE A 43 -6.20 4.95 16.51
CA PHE A 43 -6.26 3.54 16.92
C PHE A 43 -7.62 3.26 17.57
N ASP A 44 -8.21 2.11 17.30
CA ASP A 44 -9.48 1.70 17.93
C ASP A 44 -9.31 1.20 19.37
N GLY A 45 -8.06 1.01 19.81
CA GLY A 45 -7.69 0.56 21.14
C GLY A 45 -7.19 -0.88 21.21
N SER A 46 -7.19 -1.64 20.10
CA SER A 46 -6.71 -3.03 20.10
C SER A 46 -5.18 -3.15 20.10
N HIS A 47 -4.46 -2.15 19.58
CA HIS A 47 -3.00 -2.12 19.62
C HIS A 47 -2.43 -1.58 20.94
N THR A 48 -1.47 -2.30 21.51
CA THR A 48 -0.66 -1.86 22.65
C THR A 48 0.17 -0.62 22.30
N LEU A 49 0.60 0.15 23.30
CA LEU A 49 1.47 1.32 23.08
C LEU A 49 2.78 0.98 22.34
N ARG A 50 3.27 -0.26 22.48
CA ARG A 50 4.47 -0.71 21.75
C ARG A 50 4.17 -0.90 20.27
N GLU A 51 3.05 -1.50 19.93
CA GLU A 51 2.62 -1.72 18.54
C GLU A 51 2.26 -0.40 17.86
N GLN A 52 1.57 0.50 18.57
CA GLN A 52 1.29 1.86 18.08
C GLN A 52 2.56 2.60 17.66
N ARG A 53 3.65 2.51 18.45
CA ARG A 53 4.94 3.11 18.08
C ARG A 53 5.53 2.52 16.80
N VAL A 54 5.41 1.21 16.58
CA VAL A 54 5.91 0.57 15.34
C VAL A 54 5.08 1.03 14.13
N ILE A 55 3.76 1.19 14.31
CA ILE A 55 2.88 1.72 13.29
C ILE A 55 3.24 3.17 12.96
N GLU A 56 3.42 4.01 13.98
CA GLU A 56 3.83 5.41 13.82
C GLU A 56 5.18 5.54 13.11
N LEU A 57 6.16 4.66 13.40
CA LEU A 57 7.44 4.61 12.68
C LEU A 57 7.27 4.29 11.18
N ALA A 58 6.33 3.41 10.83
CA ALA A 58 6.02 3.13 9.42
C ALA A 58 5.40 4.34 8.70
N LEU A 59 4.53 5.08 9.40
CA LEU A 59 3.95 6.33 8.88
C LEU A 59 5.02 7.43 8.73
N GLU A 60 5.94 7.53 9.69
CA GLU A 60 7.10 8.42 9.62
C GLU A 60 8.01 8.07 8.44
N HIS A 61 8.24 6.78 8.20
CA HIS A 61 8.99 6.33 7.02
C HIS A 61 8.36 6.84 5.71
N TRP A 62 7.04 6.68 5.55
CA TRP A 62 6.30 7.22 4.41
C TRP A 62 6.42 8.75 4.30
N HIS A 63 6.34 9.46 5.42
CA HIS A 63 6.52 10.91 5.45
C HIS A 63 7.90 11.33 4.92
N ASN A 64 8.95 10.68 5.42
CA ASN A 64 10.35 11.01 5.10
C ASN A 64 10.72 10.78 3.63
N ILE A 65 10.10 9.80 2.97
CA ILE A 65 10.41 9.45 1.57
C ILE A 65 9.39 9.97 0.55
N THR A 66 8.31 10.62 1.01
CA THR A 66 7.27 11.15 0.13
C THR A 66 6.97 12.63 0.40
N CYS A 67 5.75 13.08 0.13
CA CYS A 67 5.23 14.38 0.52
C CYS A 67 3.98 14.22 1.40
N LEU A 68 3.62 12.98 1.73
CA LEU A 68 2.47 12.67 2.56
C LEU A 68 2.81 13.05 3.99
N ASN A 69 1.80 13.52 4.72
CA ASN A 69 1.92 13.78 6.14
C ASN A 69 0.81 13.00 6.87
N PHE A 70 1.14 12.46 8.03
CA PHE A 70 0.20 11.70 8.85
C PHE A 70 0.05 12.40 10.20
N GLU A 71 -1.18 12.53 10.68
CA GLU A 71 -1.45 13.24 11.91
C GLU A 71 -2.42 12.46 12.80
N ARG A 72 -1.96 12.16 14.02
CA ARG A 72 -2.73 11.39 14.99
C ARG A 72 -3.91 12.21 15.52
N ARG A 73 -5.04 11.53 15.69
CA ARG A 73 -6.30 12.07 16.19
C ARG A 73 -6.97 11.05 17.10
N ASP A 74 -6.96 11.29 18.40
CA ASP A 74 -7.59 10.39 19.39
C ASP A 74 -9.05 10.78 19.71
N ASP A 75 -9.64 11.71 18.94
CA ASP A 75 -11.07 12.01 18.99
C ASP A 75 -11.90 10.98 18.21
N GLU A 76 -13.22 11.03 18.38
CA GLU A 76 -14.17 10.16 17.66
C GLU A 76 -13.86 10.16 16.13
N PRO A 77 -13.62 8.99 15.51
CA PRO A 77 -13.32 8.89 14.10
C PRO A 77 -14.41 9.51 13.21
N LYS A 78 -14.06 10.58 12.50
CA LYS A 78 -14.96 11.29 11.56
C LYS A 78 -14.22 11.65 10.29
N GLY A 79 -14.98 11.70 9.19
CA GLY A 79 -14.43 12.05 7.89
C GLY A 79 -13.51 10.96 7.35
N ASN A 80 -12.81 11.27 6.26
CA ASN A 80 -11.72 10.42 5.75
C ASN A 80 -10.60 10.33 6.80
N ARG A 81 -10.47 9.16 7.42
CA ARG A 81 -9.49 8.85 8.46
C ARG A 81 -9.09 7.39 8.35
N ILE A 82 -7.82 7.08 8.58
CA ILE A 82 -7.35 5.71 8.75
C ILE A 82 -7.49 5.31 10.23
N VAL A 83 -8.21 4.23 10.50
CA VAL A 83 -8.35 3.67 11.85
C VAL A 83 -7.61 2.33 11.90
N PHE A 84 -6.55 2.25 12.69
CA PHE A 84 -5.83 1.00 12.90
C PHE A 84 -6.60 0.11 13.88
N THR A 85 -6.76 -1.15 13.49
CA THR A 85 -7.48 -2.21 14.22
C THR A 85 -6.73 -3.55 14.06
N ASP A 86 -7.17 -4.63 14.69
CA ASP A 86 -6.55 -5.97 14.62
C ASP A 86 -7.53 -7.10 14.25
N VAL A 87 -8.72 -6.74 13.77
CA VAL A 87 -9.87 -7.67 13.64
C VAL A 87 -9.85 -8.58 12.41
N ASP A 88 -9.03 -8.32 11.40
CA ASP A 88 -9.06 -9.01 10.10
C ASP A 88 -7.65 -9.27 9.54
N GLY A 89 -6.76 -9.85 10.35
CA GLY A 89 -5.39 -10.16 9.93
C GLY A 89 -4.62 -8.92 9.48
N CYS A 90 -3.86 -9.04 8.37
CA CYS A 90 -3.22 -7.91 7.68
C CYS A 90 -4.09 -7.53 6.47
N ALA A 91 -4.83 -6.43 6.56
CA ALA A 91 -5.76 -6.06 5.51
C ALA A 91 -6.05 -4.56 5.47
N SER A 92 -6.36 -4.06 4.28
CA SER A 92 -6.65 -2.64 4.06
C SER A 92 -7.46 -2.43 2.78
N ASN A 93 -8.39 -1.49 2.82
CA ASN A 93 -9.09 -1.02 1.62
C ASN A 93 -8.16 -0.20 0.72
N VAL A 94 -8.30 -0.33 -0.60
CA VAL A 94 -7.42 0.40 -1.52
C VAL A 94 -7.85 1.86 -1.71
N GLY A 95 -7.06 2.81 -1.24
CA GLY A 95 -7.30 4.24 -1.38
C GLY A 95 -8.30 4.81 -0.36
N LYS A 96 -8.47 6.12 -0.43
CA LYS A 96 -9.35 6.90 0.43
C LYS A 96 -10.82 6.50 0.25
N HIS A 97 -11.57 6.43 1.34
CA HIS A 97 -13.01 6.15 1.30
C HIS A 97 -13.76 7.15 0.39
N PRO A 98 -14.53 6.69 -0.61
CA PRO A 98 -15.16 7.59 -1.58
C PRO A 98 -16.28 8.43 -0.98
N LEU A 99 -16.90 7.97 0.12
CA LEU A 99 -18.01 8.67 0.79
C LEU A 99 -17.54 9.62 1.91
N GLY A 100 -16.23 9.70 2.17
CA GLY A 100 -15.73 10.58 3.22
C GLY A 100 -15.86 10.02 4.63
N GLU A 101 -15.82 8.70 4.80
CA GLU A 101 -15.98 8.02 6.08
C GLU A 101 -14.64 7.46 6.58
N PRO A 102 -14.52 7.13 7.88
CA PRO A 102 -13.36 6.42 8.38
C PRO A 102 -13.21 5.07 7.67
N GLN A 103 -11.97 4.63 7.46
CA GLN A 103 -11.64 3.33 6.90
C GLN A 103 -10.65 2.60 7.79
N PHE A 104 -10.73 1.28 7.82
CA PHE A 104 -9.88 0.46 8.67
C PHE A 104 -8.63 -0.02 7.93
N VAL A 105 -7.54 -0.09 8.69
CA VAL A 105 -6.34 -0.85 8.35
C VAL A 105 -6.15 -1.87 9.47
N SER A 106 -6.39 -3.14 9.16
CA SER A 106 -6.23 -4.25 10.09
C SER A 106 -4.78 -4.69 10.13
N LEU A 107 -4.24 -4.77 11.35
CA LEU A 107 -2.90 -5.21 11.67
C LEU A 107 -2.98 -6.09 12.92
N ALA A 108 -3.25 -7.37 12.71
CA ALA A 108 -3.13 -8.39 13.74
C ALA A 108 -1.67 -8.48 14.28
N PRO A 109 -1.43 -9.10 15.44
CA PRO A 109 -0.10 -9.13 16.06
C PRO A 109 1.06 -9.60 15.14
N GLU A 110 0.80 -10.55 14.23
CA GLU A 110 1.76 -11.04 13.24
C GLU A 110 2.10 -10.02 12.13
N CYS A 111 1.28 -8.99 11.98
CA CYS A 111 1.42 -7.91 11.02
C CYS A 111 2.27 -6.76 11.54
N ILE A 112 2.62 -6.73 12.84
CA ILE A 112 3.38 -5.62 13.46
C ILE A 112 4.87 -5.71 13.11
N ARG A 113 5.15 -5.47 11.83
CA ARG A 113 6.48 -5.42 11.22
C ARG A 113 6.49 -4.27 10.24
N LEU A 114 7.56 -3.47 10.24
CA LEU A 114 7.63 -2.21 9.48
C LEU A 114 7.20 -2.37 8.00
N GLY A 115 7.69 -3.41 7.33
CA GLY A 115 7.35 -3.69 5.93
C GLY A 115 5.89 -4.07 5.71
N VAL A 116 5.29 -4.89 6.59
CA VAL A 116 3.87 -5.28 6.47
C VAL A 116 2.97 -4.08 6.72
N ILE A 117 3.28 -3.29 7.75
CA ILE A 117 2.53 -2.05 8.02
C ILE A 117 2.64 -1.09 6.83
N ALA A 118 3.83 -0.92 6.27
CA ALA A 118 4.03 -0.06 5.11
C ALA A 118 3.24 -0.56 3.88
N HIS A 119 3.10 -1.88 3.69
CA HIS A 119 2.26 -2.50 2.66
C HIS A 119 0.78 -2.19 2.86
N GLU A 120 0.24 -2.41 4.06
CA GLU A 120 -1.18 -2.14 4.33
C GLU A 120 -1.52 -0.64 4.28
N VAL A 121 -0.58 0.21 4.69
CA VAL A 121 -0.70 1.66 4.52
C VAL A 121 -0.66 2.03 3.04
N ALA A 122 0.17 1.39 2.21
CA ALA A 122 0.16 1.62 0.77
C ALA A 122 -1.17 1.23 0.12
N HIS A 123 -1.80 0.14 0.55
CA HIS A 123 -3.19 -0.13 0.17
C HIS A 123 -4.09 1.05 0.51
N ALA A 124 -4.12 1.51 1.78
CA ALA A 124 -4.95 2.64 2.21
C ALA A 124 -4.66 3.94 1.43
N LEU A 125 -3.41 4.12 0.98
CA LEU A 125 -3.02 5.24 0.14
C LEU A 125 -3.57 5.13 -1.28
N GLY A 126 -3.78 3.93 -1.82
CA GLY A 126 -4.36 3.72 -3.15
C GLY A 126 -3.53 2.82 -4.06
N PHE A 127 -2.64 1.99 -3.51
CA PHE A 127 -1.83 1.08 -4.29
C PHE A 127 -2.49 -0.31 -4.33
N TRP A 128 -2.78 -0.77 -5.54
CA TRP A 128 -3.06 -2.18 -5.80
C TRP A 128 -1.78 -2.99 -5.76
N HIS A 129 -1.89 -4.30 -5.53
CA HIS A 129 -0.77 -5.22 -5.67
C HIS A 129 -0.09 -5.10 -7.04
N GLU A 130 1.22 -5.29 -7.09
CA GLU A 130 1.97 -5.10 -8.33
C GLU A 130 1.64 -6.20 -9.36
N GLN A 131 1.48 -7.43 -8.90
CA GLN A 131 1.07 -8.55 -9.75
C GLN A 131 -0.37 -8.49 -10.25
N SER A 132 -1.19 -7.55 -9.78
CA SER A 132 -2.55 -7.33 -10.29
C SER A 132 -2.61 -6.30 -11.41
N ARG A 133 -1.49 -5.70 -11.82
CA ARG A 133 -1.49 -4.75 -12.95
C ARG A 133 -2.05 -5.37 -14.24
N PRO A 134 -2.74 -4.59 -15.08
CA PRO A 134 -3.25 -5.07 -16.37
C PRO A 134 -2.15 -5.63 -17.31
N ASP A 135 -0.94 -5.07 -17.23
CA ASP A 135 0.24 -5.40 -18.03
C ASP A 135 1.15 -6.48 -17.38
N ARG A 136 0.77 -7.06 -16.23
CA ARG A 136 1.64 -7.97 -15.46
C ARG A 136 2.11 -9.20 -16.23
N ASP A 137 1.34 -9.70 -17.20
CA ASP A 137 1.66 -10.92 -17.97
C ASP A 137 2.87 -10.73 -18.92
N TYR A 138 3.34 -9.50 -19.16
CA TYR A 138 4.60 -9.24 -19.86
C TYR A 138 5.84 -9.46 -18.97
N TYR A 139 5.66 -9.51 -17.65
CA TYR A 139 6.75 -9.50 -16.67
C TYR A 139 6.78 -10.76 -15.81
N VAL A 140 5.60 -11.27 -15.43
CA VAL A 140 5.46 -12.44 -14.56
C VAL A 140 4.44 -13.42 -15.12
N LYS A 141 4.67 -14.71 -14.87
CA LYS A 141 3.73 -15.79 -15.21
C LYS A 141 3.11 -16.34 -13.94
N VAL A 142 1.78 -16.25 -13.82
CA VAL A 142 1.03 -16.89 -12.75
C VAL A 142 0.85 -18.38 -13.08
N ARG A 143 1.36 -19.25 -12.19
CA ARG A 143 1.17 -20.70 -12.26
C ARG A 143 -0.10 -21.10 -11.51
N TRP A 144 -1.25 -20.96 -12.18
CA TRP A 144 -2.58 -21.18 -11.60
C TRP A 144 -2.81 -22.57 -11.02
N GLU A 145 -2.07 -23.56 -11.49
CA GLU A 145 -2.05 -24.93 -11.00
C GLU A 145 -1.47 -25.07 -9.58
N ASN A 146 -0.64 -24.11 -9.15
CA ASN A 146 0.01 -24.10 -7.84
C ASN A 146 -0.74 -23.24 -6.81
N ILE A 147 -1.91 -22.70 -7.16
CA ILE A 147 -2.66 -21.76 -6.32
C ILE A 147 -3.90 -22.46 -5.78
N ASP A 148 -4.05 -22.43 -4.45
CA ASP A 148 -5.27 -22.90 -3.77
C ASP A 148 -6.51 -22.27 -4.38
N ARG A 149 -7.56 -23.09 -4.56
CA ARG A 149 -8.77 -22.70 -5.29
C ARG A 149 -9.37 -21.39 -4.76
N ASP A 150 -9.41 -21.24 -3.44
CA ASP A 150 -10.04 -20.09 -2.77
C ASP A 150 -9.16 -18.83 -2.82
N SER A 151 -7.85 -18.99 -3.07
CA SER A 151 -6.88 -17.89 -3.17
C SER A 151 -6.71 -17.36 -4.60
N LYS A 152 -7.28 -18.02 -5.61
CA LYS A 152 -7.12 -17.60 -7.03
C LYS A 152 -7.61 -16.17 -7.29
N GLY A 153 -8.59 -15.70 -6.54
CA GLY A 153 -9.08 -14.31 -6.63
C GLY A 153 -7.98 -13.27 -6.43
N GLN A 154 -7.00 -13.55 -5.56
CA GLN A 154 -5.90 -12.64 -5.22
C GLN A 154 -4.88 -12.44 -6.36
N PHE A 155 -4.96 -13.27 -7.41
CA PHE A 155 -4.06 -13.23 -8.57
C PHE A 155 -4.76 -12.71 -9.83
N LEU A 156 -6.02 -12.29 -9.72
CA LEU A 156 -6.73 -11.62 -10.81
C LEU A 156 -6.07 -10.28 -11.12
N LYS A 157 -6.20 -9.85 -12.38
CA LYS A 157 -5.75 -8.53 -12.80
C LYS A 157 -6.85 -7.51 -12.55
N GLU A 158 -6.45 -6.32 -12.15
CA GLU A 158 -7.33 -5.16 -12.12
C GLU A 158 -7.71 -4.74 -13.55
N GLN A 159 -8.83 -4.04 -13.69
CA GLN A 159 -9.20 -3.46 -14.97
C GLN A 159 -8.31 -2.27 -15.30
N PRO A 160 -8.03 -2.00 -16.59
CA PRO A 160 -7.24 -0.83 -17.00
C PRO A 160 -7.77 0.51 -16.47
N ALA A 161 -9.08 0.63 -16.23
CA ALA A 161 -9.69 1.85 -15.68
C ALA A 161 -9.42 2.03 -14.17
N ASP A 162 -9.13 0.95 -13.45
CA ASP A 162 -8.94 0.96 -11.99
C ASP A 162 -7.50 1.23 -11.58
N VAL A 163 -6.56 1.18 -12.54
CA VAL A 163 -5.13 1.38 -12.32
C VAL A 163 -4.59 2.51 -13.19
N ASP A 164 -4.05 3.54 -12.56
CA ASP A 164 -3.21 4.55 -13.19
C ASP A 164 -1.75 4.16 -12.98
N ASN A 165 -1.12 3.55 -13.99
CA ASN A 165 0.29 3.15 -13.90
C ASN A 165 1.25 4.37 -13.83
N GLY A 166 0.78 5.60 -14.03
CA GLY A 166 1.59 6.81 -13.94
C GLY A 166 2.72 6.92 -14.96
N GLY A 167 2.80 5.99 -15.93
CA GLY A 167 3.93 5.83 -16.84
C GLY A 167 5.15 5.13 -16.21
N VAL A 168 4.97 4.46 -15.07
CA VAL A 168 6.04 3.75 -14.37
C VAL A 168 6.17 2.32 -14.89
N PRO A 169 7.40 1.82 -15.12
CA PRO A 169 7.64 0.40 -15.40
C PRO A 169 7.05 -0.53 -14.33
N TYR A 170 6.94 -1.81 -14.65
CA TYR A 170 6.59 -2.84 -13.67
C TYR A 170 7.72 -3.02 -12.66
N ASP A 171 7.40 -2.98 -11.37
CA ASP A 171 8.39 -3.00 -10.28
C ASP A 171 8.42 -4.35 -9.54
N LEU A 172 9.35 -5.22 -9.91
CA LEU A 172 9.55 -6.50 -9.24
C LEU A 172 10.09 -6.37 -7.80
N GLY A 173 10.62 -5.21 -7.42
CA GLY A 173 11.08 -4.90 -6.07
C GLY A 173 10.03 -4.17 -5.22
N SER A 174 8.83 -3.97 -5.77
CA SER A 174 7.76 -3.23 -5.10
C SER A 174 7.38 -3.90 -3.78
N ILE A 175 7.19 -3.10 -2.73
CA ILE A 175 6.59 -3.58 -1.48
C ILE A 175 5.19 -4.16 -1.71
N MET A 176 4.53 -3.80 -2.82
CA MET A 176 3.20 -4.28 -3.20
C MET A 176 3.23 -5.55 -4.04
N HIS A 177 4.40 -6.12 -4.33
CA HIS A 177 4.52 -7.37 -5.09
C HIS A 177 4.47 -8.58 -4.14
N TYR A 178 3.74 -9.63 -4.52
CA TYR A 178 3.77 -10.94 -3.84
C TYR A 178 5.12 -11.66 -3.96
#